data_AF-A0A838FX86-F1
#
_entry.id   AF-A0A838FX86-F1
#
_cell.length_a   1.000
_cell.length_b   1.000
_cell.length_c   1.000
_cell.angle_alpha   90.00
_cell.angle_beta   90.00
_cell.angle_gamma   90.00
#
_symmetry.space_group_name_H-M   'P 1'
#
loop_
_entity.id
_entity.type
_entity.pdbx_description
1 polymer ?
#
loop_
_entity_poly.entity_id
_entity_poly.type
_entity_poly.pdbx_seq_one_letter_code
_entity_poly.pdbx_strand_id
1 'polypeptide(L)'
;MSKGERISRFVEELEGTAPGGATGEIAQHPCYRGFFRCWNEQRYYEAHDVLEHLWLETETEDADYFKGLIQAAGGFVHLQKHFEFPTHPKHGRRLGPAVRLFALAERNLEPFGALRHGFDIDGLRALMARTAREIVDSEFARNPWSPATAPQLRLSGGSR
;
A
#
# COMPACT_ATOMS: atom_id res chain seq x y z
N MET A 1 2.12 11.82 22.82
CA MET A 1 1.95 10.54 22.12
C MET A 1 2.73 10.59 20.82
N SER A 2 3.65 9.66 20.59
CA SER A 2 4.48 9.57 19.40
C SER A 2 3.70 9.06 18.18
N LYS A 3 4.27 9.14 16.96
CA LYS A 3 3.67 8.53 15.75
C LYS A 3 3.52 7.02 15.93
N GLY A 4 4.54 6.35 16.49
CA GLY A 4 4.52 4.92 16.80
C GLY A 4 3.38 4.56 17.74
N GLU A 5 3.26 5.24 18.88
CA GLU A 5 2.18 4.97 19.87
C GLU A 5 0.77 5.13 19.27
N ARG A 6 0.58 6.10 18.36
CA ARG A 6 -0.69 6.27 17.63
C ARG A 6 -0.96 5.11 16.68
N ILE A 7 0.06 4.63 15.97
CA ILE A 7 -0.06 3.50 15.03
C ILE A 7 -0.33 2.21 15.79
N SER A 8 0.40 1.92 16.87
CA SER A 8 0.19 0.71 17.67
C SER A 8 -1.24 0.63 18.20
N ARG A 9 -1.75 1.72 18.80
CA ARG A 9 -3.14 1.80 19.24
C ARG A 9 -4.13 1.61 18.09
N PHE A 10 -3.87 2.23 16.96
CA PHE A 10 -4.73 2.08 15.78
C PHE A 10 -4.77 0.63 15.27
N VAL A 11 -3.63 -0.05 15.23
CA VAL A 11 -3.53 -1.46 14.83
C VAL A 11 -4.24 -2.38 15.83
N GLU A 12 -4.13 -2.11 17.13
CA GLU A 12 -4.88 -2.82 18.18
C GLU A 12 -6.39 -2.65 18.01
N GLU A 13 -6.86 -1.44 17.71
CA GLU A 13 -8.28 -1.15 17.43
C GLU A 13 -8.76 -1.86 16.15
N LEU A 14 -7.89 -2.08 15.16
CA LEU A 14 -8.23 -2.80 13.95
C LEU A 14 -8.30 -4.32 14.16
N GLU A 15 -7.28 -4.95 14.72
CA GLU A 15 -7.22 -6.43 14.77
C GLU A 15 -7.95 -7.04 15.98
N GLY A 16 -8.38 -6.21 16.95
CA GLY A 16 -8.76 -6.69 18.28
C GLY A 16 -7.51 -7.13 19.05
N THR A 17 -7.60 -7.32 20.36
CA THR A 17 -6.47 -7.76 21.20
C THR A 17 -5.95 -9.13 20.77
N ALA A 18 -5.06 -9.17 19.78
CA ALA A 18 -4.24 -10.31 19.43
C ALA A 18 -2.88 -10.10 20.09
N PRO A 19 -2.42 -11.04 20.95
CA PRO A 19 -1.12 -10.91 21.59
C PRO A 19 -0.04 -10.93 20.50
N GLY A 20 0.86 -9.95 20.57
CA GLY A 20 2.03 -9.86 19.71
C GLY A 20 2.89 -11.11 19.87
N GLY A 21 2.71 -12.07 18.96
CA GLY A 21 3.63 -13.17 18.76
C GLY A 21 4.75 -12.68 17.85
N ALA A 22 5.86 -12.25 18.43
CA ALA A 22 7.08 -11.83 17.74
C ALA A 22 7.79 -12.97 16.96
N THR A 23 7.07 -14.02 16.57
CA THR A 23 7.60 -15.21 15.87
C THR A 23 6.58 -15.86 14.91
N GLY A 24 5.44 -15.20 14.64
CA GLY A 24 4.45 -15.68 13.68
C GLY A 24 4.77 -15.26 12.24
N GLU A 25 4.38 -16.08 11.26
CA GLU A 25 4.46 -15.76 9.83
C GLU A 25 4.05 -14.30 9.55
N ILE A 26 4.79 -13.56 8.72
CA ILE A 26 4.48 -12.15 8.36
C ILE A 26 3.02 -11.96 7.96
N ALA A 27 2.41 -12.96 7.32
CA ALA A 27 0.99 -12.99 6.96
C ALA A 27 0.01 -12.77 8.12
N GLN A 28 0.44 -13.07 9.35
CA GLN A 28 -0.34 -12.92 10.59
C GLN A 28 0.02 -11.64 11.36
N HIS A 29 1.06 -10.91 10.95
CA HIS A 29 1.51 -9.72 11.67
C HIS A 29 0.44 -8.61 11.65
N PRO A 30 0.10 -8.00 12.81
CA PRO A 30 -0.98 -7.00 12.88
C PRO A 30 -0.81 -5.81 11.93
N CYS A 31 0.40 -5.27 11.81
CA CYS A 31 0.66 -4.18 10.86
C CYS A 31 0.53 -4.64 9.39
N TYR A 32 0.93 -5.89 9.08
CA TYR A 32 0.81 -6.41 7.72
C TYR A 32 -0.66 -6.60 7.35
N ARG A 33 -1.47 -7.18 8.24
CA ARG A 33 -2.93 -7.31 8.05
C ARG A 33 -3.64 -5.95 8.01
N GLY A 34 -3.22 -5.04 8.89
CA GLY A 34 -3.70 -3.67 8.96
C GLY A 34 -3.48 -2.88 7.67
N PHE A 35 -2.37 -3.12 6.96
CA PHE A 35 -2.12 -2.55 5.62
C PHE A 35 -3.25 -2.91 4.65
N PHE A 36 -3.58 -4.20 4.49
CA PHE A 36 -4.61 -4.64 3.54
C PHE A 36 -5.99 -4.16 3.94
N ARG A 37 -6.30 -4.14 5.24
CA ARG A 37 -7.55 -3.59 5.74
C ARG A 37 -7.68 -2.11 5.38
N CYS A 38 -6.67 -1.30 5.72
CA CYS A 38 -6.67 0.13 5.40
C CYS A 38 -6.75 0.38 3.89
N TRP A 39 -6.01 -0.39 3.08
CA TRP A 39 -6.07 -0.31 1.63
C TRP A 39 -7.49 -0.53 1.12
N ASN A 40 -8.14 -1.60 1.58
CA ASN A 40 -9.46 -2.00 1.13
C ASN A 40 -10.56 -1.03 1.59
N GLU A 41 -10.35 -0.36 2.72
CA GLU A 41 -11.16 0.77 3.20
C GLU A 41 -10.81 2.11 2.50
N GLN A 42 -9.93 2.11 1.50
CA GLN A 42 -9.45 3.28 0.75
C GLN A 42 -8.69 4.31 1.61
N ARG A 43 -8.16 3.86 2.74
CA ARG A 43 -7.34 4.63 3.70
C ARG A 43 -5.86 4.43 3.39
N TYR A 44 -5.45 4.82 2.18
CA TYR A 44 -4.10 4.53 1.67
C TYR A 44 -2.98 5.19 2.48
N TYR A 45 -3.26 6.34 3.09
CA TYR A 45 -2.30 7.02 3.96
C TYR A 45 -2.06 6.21 5.24
N GLU A 46 -3.12 5.69 5.86
CA GLU A 46 -2.99 4.80 7.01
C GLU A 46 -2.40 3.44 6.63
N ALA A 47 -2.71 2.90 5.45
CA ALA A 47 -2.05 1.70 4.95
C ALA A 47 -0.54 1.90 4.88
N HIS A 48 -0.09 3.01 4.29
CA HIS A 48 1.31 3.41 4.28
C HIS A 48 1.91 3.49 5.69
N ASP A 49 1.32 4.28 6.59
CA ASP A 49 1.87 4.52 7.93
C ASP A 49 1.93 3.25 8.78
N VAL A 50 0.90 2.39 8.71
CA VAL A 50 0.89 1.13 9.46
C VAL A 50 1.98 0.18 8.97
N LEU A 51 2.17 0.06 7.66
CA LEU A 51 3.20 -0.84 7.13
C LEU A 51 4.61 -0.27 7.30
N GLU A 52 4.77 1.05 7.28
CA GLU A 52 6.03 1.73 7.60
C GLU A 52 6.50 1.36 9.01
N HIS A 53 5.59 1.23 9.98
CA HIS A 53 5.95 0.82 11.33
C HIS A 53 6.61 -0.56 11.38
N LEU A 54 6.07 -1.55 10.66
CA LEU A 54 6.69 -2.87 10.52
C LEU A 54 8.01 -2.81 9.74
N TRP A 55 8.05 -2.02 8.67
CA TRP A 55 9.23 -1.88 7.84
C TRP A 55 10.44 -1.31 8.61
N LEU A 56 10.22 -0.32 9.48
CA LEU A 56 11.28 0.28 10.30
C LEU A 56 11.93 -0.71 11.29
N GLU A 57 11.24 -1.81 11.60
CA GLU A 57 11.72 -2.88 12.48
C GLU A 57 12.30 -4.07 11.70
N THR A 58 12.28 -4.02 10.35
CA THR A 58 12.71 -5.12 9.48
C THR A 58 14.14 -4.94 9.00
N GLU A 59 15.03 -5.88 9.34
CA GLU A 59 16.44 -5.91 8.89
C GLU A 59 16.72 -7.02 7.85
N THR A 60 15.68 -7.69 7.35
CA THR A 60 15.77 -8.83 6.43
C THR A 60 15.57 -8.42 4.96
N GLU A 61 15.64 -9.39 4.05
CA GLU A 61 15.26 -9.19 2.64
C GLU A 61 13.83 -8.67 2.47
N ASP A 62 12.94 -8.84 3.46
CA ASP A 62 11.58 -8.30 3.39
C ASP A 62 11.51 -6.77 3.49
N ALA A 63 12.61 -6.10 3.85
CA ALA A 63 12.65 -4.64 3.90
C ALA A 63 12.31 -4.00 2.54
N ASP A 64 12.83 -4.56 1.43
CA ASP A 64 12.52 -4.06 0.10
C ASP A 64 11.10 -4.44 -0.34
N TYR A 65 10.61 -5.63 0.05
CA TYR A 65 9.22 -6.04 -0.16
C TYR A 65 8.24 -5.04 0.48
N PHE A 66 8.40 -4.74 1.77
CA PHE A 66 7.54 -3.79 2.47
C PHE A 66 7.67 -2.37 1.90
N LYS A 67 8.89 -1.95 1.56
CA LYS A 67 9.11 -0.65 0.90
C LYS A 67 8.37 -0.55 -0.43
N GLY A 68 8.30 -1.64 -1.20
CA GLY A 68 7.50 -1.72 -2.43
C GLY A 68 6.00 -1.51 -2.18
N LEU A 69 5.43 -2.20 -1.20
CA LEU A 69 4.02 -2.05 -0.79
C LEU A 69 3.71 -0.64 -0.27
N ILE A 70 4.60 -0.06 0.54
CA ILE A 70 4.49 1.31 1.07
C ILE A 70 4.48 2.32 -0.08
N GLN A 71 5.36 2.15 -1.08
CA GLN A 71 5.40 3.01 -2.26
C GLN A 71 4.15 2.87 -3.14
N ALA A 72 3.62 1.64 -3.29
CA ALA A 72 2.35 1.42 -3.97
C ALA A 72 1.22 2.19 -3.27
N ALA A 73 1.08 2.06 -1.94
CA ALA A 73 0.09 2.80 -1.17
C ALA A 73 0.28 4.32 -1.30
N GLY A 74 1.52 4.81 -1.26
CA GLY A 74 1.85 6.21 -1.52
C GLY A 74 1.38 6.67 -2.90
N GLY A 75 1.53 5.84 -3.94
CA GLY A 75 0.99 6.12 -5.27
C GLY A 75 -0.52 6.31 -5.25
N PHE A 76 -1.27 5.45 -4.55
CA PHE A 76 -2.71 5.58 -4.39
C PHE A 76 -3.14 6.77 -3.53
N VAL A 77 -2.37 7.17 -2.51
CA VAL A 77 -2.59 8.46 -1.80
C VAL A 77 -2.53 9.63 -2.77
N HIS A 78 -1.61 9.61 -3.72
CA HIS A 78 -1.51 10.66 -4.75
C HIS A 78 -2.72 10.68 -5.68
N LEU A 79 -3.21 9.51 -6.11
CA LEU A 79 -4.42 9.40 -6.93
C LEU A 79 -5.67 9.88 -6.18
N GLN A 80 -5.84 9.47 -4.92
CA GLN A 80 -6.95 9.89 -4.08
C GLN A 80 -6.95 11.41 -3.88
N LYS A 81 -5.80 12.00 -3.52
CA LYS A 81 -5.70 13.45 -3.35
C LYS A 81 -5.92 14.23 -4.64
N HIS A 82 -5.50 13.69 -5.79
CA HIS A 82 -5.81 14.29 -7.08
C HIS A 82 -7.31 14.27 -7.37
N PHE A 83 -7.97 13.14 -7.10
CA PHE A 83 -9.42 12.99 -7.29
C PHE A 83 -10.22 13.94 -6.39
N GLU A 84 -9.85 14.06 -5.12
CA GLU A 84 -10.52 14.95 -4.15
C GLU A 84 -10.34 16.45 -4.51
N PHE A 85 -9.16 16.82 -5.03
CA PHE A 85 -8.78 18.22 -5.22
C PHE A 85 -8.10 18.45 -6.59
N PRO A 86 -8.80 18.23 -7.72
CA PRO A 86 -8.19 18.22 -9.05
C PRO A 86 -7.69 19.60 -9.49
N THR A 87 -8.26 20.69 -8.98
CA THR A 87 -7.88 22.07 -9.34
C THR A 87 -6.88 22.69 -8.34
N HIS A 88 -6.57 22.02 -7.24
CA HIS A 88 -5.68 22.57 -6.22
C HIS A 88 -4.23 22.59 -6.72
N PRO A 89 -3.46 23.69 -6.58
CA PRO A 89 -2.14 23.85 -7.21
C PRO A 89 -1.15 22.71 -6.93
N LYS A 90 -1.21 22.14 -5.72
CA LYS A 90 -0.40 20.99 -5.31
C LYS A 90 -1.04 19.64 -5.65
N HIS A 91 -2.36 19.50 -5.49
CA HIS A 91 -3.01 18.18 -5.55
C HIS A 91 -3.40 17.80 -6.99
N GLY A 92 -3.74 18.78 -7.83
CA GLY A 92 -3.95 18.58 -9.27
C GLY A 92 -2.71 18.14 -10.05
N ARG A 93 -1.51 18.26 -9.47
CA ARG A 93 -0.25 17.82 -10.09
C ARG A 93 0.24 16.45 -9.61
N ARG A 94 -0.61 15.66 -8.94
CA ARG A 94 -0.20 14.42 -8.26
C ARG A 94 -0.15 13.17 -9.13
N LEU A 95 -0.65 13.22 -10.37
CA LEU A 95 -0.60 12.07 -11.29
C LEU A 95 0.85 11.68 -11.65
N GLY A 96 1.71 12.65 -11.95
CA GLY A 96 3.14 12.40 -12.20
C GLY A 96 3.87 11.75 -11.01
N PRO A 97 3.76 12.31 -9.79
CA PRO A 97 4.25 11.67 -8.57
C PRO A 97 3.71 10.26 -8.32
N ALA A 98 2.42 9.99 -8.61
CA ALA A 98 1.86 8.64 -8.48
C ALA A 98 2.56 7.64 -9.40
N VAL A 99 2.72 7.97 -10.69
CA VAL A 99 3.43 7.13 -11.67
C VAL A 99 4.87 6.84 -11.23
N ARG A 100 5.57 7.84 -10.68
CA ARG A 100 6.94 7.66 -10.16
C ARG A 100 7.00 6.68 -8.98
N LEU A 101 6.02 6.73 -8.08
CA LEU A 101 5.94 5.80 -6.95
C LEU A 101 5.62 4.39 -7.41
N PHE A 102 4.74 4.20 -8.39
CA PHE A 102 4.49 2.89 -8.98
C PHE A 102 5.75 2.29 -9.63
N ALA A 103 6.56 3.10 -10.32
CA ALA A 103 7.83 2.64 -10.87
C ALA A 103 8.87 2.28 -9.80
N LEU A 104 8.84 2.93 -8.63
CA LEU A 104 9.69 2.57 -7.50
C LEU A 104 9.22 1.27 -6.83
N ALA A 105 7.90 1.15 -6.62
CA ALA A 105 7.28 -0.04 -6.05
C ALA A 105 7.58 -1.27 -6.91
N GLU A 106 7.43 -1.14 -8.23
CA GLU A 106 7.76 -2.19 -9.20
C GLU A 106 9.20 -2.71 -9.04
N ARG A 107 10.19 -1.80 -8.99
CA ARG A 107 11.61 -2.17 -8.82
C ARG A 107 11.89 -2.91 -7.53
N ASN A 108 11.18 -2.55 -6.45
CA ASN A 108 11.35 -3.20 -5.17
C ASN A 108 10.61 -4.55 -5.09
N LEU A 109 9.52 -4.74 -5.84
CA LEU A 109 8.71 -5.96 -5.79
C LEU A 109 9.15 -7.04 -6.79
N GLU A 110 9.75 -6.65 -7.92
CA GLU A 110 10.18 -7.57 -8.98
C GLU A 110 11.04 -8.76 -8.49
N PRO A 111 11.97 -8.62 -7.53
CA PRO A 111 12.79 -9.75 -7.07
C PRO A 111 12.05 -10.84 -6.29
N PHE A 112 10.83 -10.57 -5.77
CA PHE A 112 10.16 -11.44 -4.80
C PHE A 112 9.25 -12.51 -5.42
N GLY A 113 9.22 -12.61 -6.76
CA GLY A 113 8.36 -13.55 -7.47
C GLY A 113 6.87 -13.23 -7.37
N ALA A 114 6.01 -14.19 -7.73
CA ALA A 114 4.57 -13.97 -7.84
C ALA A 114 3.82 -13.91 -6.49
N LEU A 115 4.33 -14.59 -5.46
CA LEU A 115 3.66 -14.73 -4.17
C LEU A 115 4.67 -14.58 -3.02
N ARG A 116 4.39 -13.70 -2.07
CA ARG A 116 5.19 -13.51 -0.86
C ARG A 116 4.26 -13.23 0.33
N HIS A 117 4.48 -13.91 1.46
CA HIS A 117 3.68 -13.71 2.68
C HIS A 117 2.17 -13.77 2.46
N GLY A 118 1.73 -14.70 1.61
CA GLY A 118 0.32 -14.89 1.26
C GLY A 118 -0.29 -13.77 0.41
N PHE A 119 0.51 -12.92 -0.23
CA PHE A 119 0.05 -11.85 -1.11
C PHE A 119 0.53 -12.04 -2.55
N ASP A 120 -0.40 -11.86 -3.49
CA ASP A 120 -0.16 -11.89 -4.94
C ASP A 120 0.53 -10.60 -5.39
N ILE A 121 1.85 -10.70 -5.58
CA ILE A 121 2.69 -9.59 -6.03
C ILE A 121 2.40 -9.27 -7.50
N ASP A 122 2.25 -10.28 -8.35
CA ASP A 122 2.03 -10.07 -9.79
C ASP A 122 0.70 -9.35 -10.05
N GLY A 123 -0.34 -9.66 -9.28
CA GLY A 123 -1.61 -8.93 -9.29
C GLY A 123 -1.43 -7.44 -8.95
N LEU A 124 -0.64 -7.11 -7.93
CA LEU A 124 -0.35 -5.73 -7.57
C LEU A 124 0.47 -5.02 -8.65
N ARG A 125 1.51 -5.68 -9.19
CA ARG A 125 2.35 -5.14 -10.26
C ARG A 125 1.53 -4.84 -11.51
N ALA A 126 0.66 -5.76 -11.92
CA ALA A 126 -0.25 -5.58 -13.04
C ALA A 126 -1.22 -4.40 -12.80
N LEU A 127 -1.76 -4.26 -11.60
CA LEU A 127 -2.60 -3.13 -11.21
C LEU A 127 -1.84 -1.80 -11.33
N MET A 128 -0.64 -1.71 -10.77
CA MET A 128 0.19 -0.50 -10.83
C MET A 128 0.56 -0.14 -12.28
N ALA A 129 0.97 -1.13 -13.08
CA ALA A 129 1.33 -0.95 -14.48
C ALA A 129 0.15 -0.44 -15.31
N ARG A 130 -1.03 -1.06 -15.18
CA ARG A 130 -2.27 -0.63 -15.86
C ARG A 130 -2.66 0.79 -15.47
N THR A 131 -2.62 1.09 -14.17
CA THR A 131 -2.95 2.41 -13.62
C THR A 131 -2.00 3.48 -14.14
N ALA A 132 -0.68 3.22 -14.12
CA ALA A 132 0.31 4.13 -14.63
C ALA A 132 0.16 4.36 -16.15
N ARG A 133 -0.11 3.29 -16.91
CA ARG A 133 -0.33 3.35 -18.35
C ARG A 133 -1.49 4.27 -18.70
N GLU A 134 -2.65 4.13 -18.06
CA GLU A 134 -3.81 5.00 -18.31
C GLU A 134 -3.52 6.47 -18.04
N ILE A 135 -2.74 6.77 -16.99
CA ILE A 135 -2.32 8.14 -16.69
C ILE A 135 -1.43 8.68 -17.80
N VAL A 136 -0.40 7.93 -18.20
CA VAL A 136 0.58 8.35 -19.20
C VAL A 136 -0.05 8.49 -20.58
N ASP A 137 -0.88 7.53 -21.00
CA ASP A 137 -1.55 7.54 -22.31
C ASP A 137 -2.58 8.67 -22.42
N SER A 138 -3.11 9.14 -21.28
CA SER A 138 -3.93 10.35 -21.22
C SER A 138 -3.14 11.66 -21.16
N GLU A 139 -1.81 11.61 -21.31
CA GLU A 139 -0.91 12.75 -21.11
C GLU A 139 -1.10 13.44 -19.74
N PHE A 140 -1.33 12.63 -18.70
CA PHE A 140 -1.64 13.08 -17.34
C PHE A 140 -2.93 13.92 -17.22
N ALA A 141 -3.87 13.80 -18.17
CA ALA A 141 -5.16 14.46 -18.11
C ALA A 141 -6.23 13.66 -17.34
N ARG A 142 -6.08 12.33 -17.23
CA ARG A 142 -7.06 11.44 -16.61
C ARG A 142 -6.52 10.75 -15.37
N ASN A 143 -7.31 10.80 -14.29
CA ASN A 143 -7.10 9.94 -13.13
C ASN A 143 -7.95 8.67 -13.29
N PRO A 144 -7.35 7.47 -13.38
CA PRO A 144 -8.09 6.21 -13.51
C PRO A 144 -8.73 5.75 -12.19
N TRP A 145 -8.30 6.31 -11.06
CA TRP A 145 -8.83 5.97 -9.74
C TRP A 145 -10.07 6.81 -9.39
N SER A 146 -11.05 6.15 -8.78
CA SER A 146 -12.19 6.77 -8.10
C SER A 146 -12.62 5.88 -6.93
N PRO A 147 -13.40 6.39 -5.96
CA PRO A 147 -13.94 5.56 -4.88
C PRO A 147 -14.77 4.37 -5.37
N ALA A 148 -15.43 4.49 -6.53
CA ALA A 148 -16.25 3.44 -7.13
C ALA A 148 -15.42 2.34 -7.81
N THR A 149 -14.18 2.66 -8.20
CA THR A 149 -13.27 1.74 -8.92
C THR A 149 -12.02 1.42 -8.11
N ALA A 150 -12.03 1.71 -6.80
CA ALA A 150 -10.90 1.51 -5.91
C ALA A 150 -10.50 0.02 -5.86
N PRO A 151 -9.22 -0.31 -6.15
CA PRO A 151 -8.78 -1.70 -6.18
C PRO A 151 -8.74 -2.30 -4.78
N GLN A 152 -9.05 -3.59 -4.69
CA GLN A 152 -9.02 -4.35 -3.45
C GLN A 152 -7.86 -5.35 -3.49
N LEU A 153 -7.10 -5.43 -2.42
CA LEU A 153 -6.02 -6.39 -2.24
C LEU A 153 -6.48 -7.52 -1.34
N ARG A 154 -6.18 -8.76 -1.71
CA ARG A 154 -6.54 -9.95 -0.93
C ARG A 154 -5.29 -10.69 -0.51
N LEU A 155 -5.25 -11.06 0.75
CA LEU A 155 -4.33 -12.08 1.24
C LEU A 155 -4.96 -13.45 0.94
N SER A 156 -4.24 -14.30 0.21
CA SER A 156 -4.54 -15.73 0.19
C SER A 156 -4.40 -16.25 1.61
N GLY A 157 -5.52 -16.67 2.19
CA GLY A 157 -5.54 -17.13 3.57
C GLY A 157 -4.63 -18.35 3.74
N GLY A 158 -3.74 -18.28 4.73
CA GLY A 158 -3.30 -19.50 5.40
C GLY A 158 -4.57 -20.25 5.81
N SER A 159 -4.72 -21.48 5.33
CA SER A 159 -5.86 -22.33 5.65
C SER A 159 -6.08 -22.35 7.16
N ARG A 160 -7.32 -22.13 7.58
CA ARG A 160 -7.79 -22.79 8.80
C ARG A 160 -8.25 -24.20 8.41
#